data_AF-A0A9R0NY21-F1
#
_entry.id   AF-A0A9R0NY21-F1
#
_cell.length_a   1.000
_cell.length_b   1.000
_cell.length_c   1.000
_cell.angle_alpha   90.00
_cell.angle_beta   90.00
_cell.angle_gamma   90.00
#
_symmetry.space_group_name_H-M   'P 1'
#
loop_
_entity.id
_entity.type
_entity.pdbx_description
1 polymer ?
#
loop_
_entity_poly.entity_id
_entity_poly.type
_entity_poly.pdbx_seq_one_letter_code
_entity_poly.pdbx_strand_id
1 'polypeptide(L)' 'MPVRTAAPPARDVVGLALEVLAAQGLSRPAAQAALVAMAKERGVTVGRCAALVVAAVDGRVG' A
#
# COMPACT_ATOMS: atom_id res chain seq x y z
N MET A 1 21.53 7.42 -14.87
CA MET A 1 20.21 8.08 -14.74
C MET A 1 19.35 7.20 -13.85
N PRO A 2 18.74 7.68 -12.75
CA PRO A 2 17.95 6.80 -11.90
C PRO A 2 16.71 6.39 -12.67
N VAL A 3 16.51 5.07 -12.78
CA VAL A 3 15.34 4.49 -13.43
C VAL A 3 14.13 5.06 -12.69
N ARG A 4 13.33 5.87 -13.39
CA ARG A 4 11.99 6.20 -12.90
C ARG A 4 11.24 4.88 -13.00
N THR A 5 11.31 4.08 -11.94
CA THR A 5 10.46 2.91 -11.74
C THR A 5 9.05 3.43 -11.99
N ALA A 6 8.48 3.07 -13.13
CA ALA A 6 7.10 3.36 -13.43
C ALA A 6 6.34 2.76 -12.25
N ALA A 7 5.84 3.62 -11.36
CA ALA A 7 5.07 3.17 -10.23
C ALA A 7 3.96 2.30 -10.82
N PRO A 8 3.89 1.00 -10.47
CA PRO A 8 2.80 0.17 -10.93
C PRO A 8 1.50 0.93 -10.64
N PRO A 9 0.48 0.82 -11.51
CA PRO A 9 -0.73 1.62 -11.36
C PRO A 9 -1.13 1.52 -9.90
N ALA A 10 -1.23 2.67 -9.21
CA ALA A 10 -1.41 2.68 -7.75
C ALA A 10 -2.61 1.83 -7.32
N ARG A 11 -3.55 1.59 -8.24
CA ARG A 11 -4.69 0.68 -8.12
C ARG A 11 -4.28 -0.79 -7.93
N ASP A 12 -3.29 -1.29 -8.66
CA ASP A 12 -2.77 -2.66 -8.51
C ASP A 12 -2.04 -2.81 -7.19
N VAL A 13 -1.19 -1.86 -6.80
CA VAL A 13 -0.46 -1.90 -5.52
C VAL A 13 -1.40 -1.76 -4.32
N VAL A 14 -2.39 -0.86 -4.40
CA VAL A 14 -3.43 -0.72 -3.37
C VAL A 14 -4.30 -1.98 -3.33
N GLY A 15 -4.66 -2.56 -4.48
CA GLY A 15 -5.38 -3.82 -4.56
C GLY A 15 -4.65 -4.96 -3.86
N LEU A 16 -3.34 -5.09 -4.12
CA LEU A 16 -2.47 -6.11 -3.54
C LEU A 16 -2.30 -5.90 -2.03
N ALA A 17 -2.11 -4.66 -1.58
CA ALA A 17 -2.11 -4.33 -0.16
C ALA A 17 -3.45 -4.70 0.51
N LEU A 18 -4.57 -4.37 -0.11
CA LEU A 18 -5.90 -4.72 0.40
C LEU A 18 -6.11 -6.24 0.47
N GLU A 19 -5.58 -7.03 -0.47
CA GLU A 19 -5.63 -8.48 -0.42
C GLU A 19 -4.76 -9.06 0.71
N VAL A 20 -3.56 -8.53 0.92
CA VAL A 20 -2.70 -8.91 2.05
C VAL A 20 -3.36 -8.57 3.38
N LEU A 21 -4.01 -7.41 3.49
CA LEU A 21 -4.77 -7.03 4.68
C LEU A 21 -6.03 -7.90 4.86
N ALA A 22 -6.71 -8.25 3.76
CA ALA A 22 -7.84 -9.18 3.79
C ALA A 22 -7.42 -10.60 4.24
N ALA A 23 -6.24 -11.07 3.82
CA ALA A 23 -5.67 -12.32 4.29
C ALA A 23 -5.36 -12.30 5.80
N GLN A 24 -5.16 -11.12 6.39
CA GLN A 24 -5.00 -10.93 7.84
C GLN A 24 -6.34 -10.73 8.58
N GLY A 25 -7.48 -10.90 7.91
CA GLY A 25 -8.82 -10.80 8.50
C GLY A 25 -9.41 -9.38 8.52
N LEU A 26 -8.74 -8.40 7.91
CA LEU A 26 -9.26 -7.03 7.81
C LEU A 26 -10.18 -6.88 6.60
N SER A 27 -11.38 -6.34 6.83
CA SER A 27 -12.29 -6.03 5.74
C SER A 27 -11.67 -4.99 4.79
N ARG A 28 -11.78 -5.22 3.47
CA ARG A 28 -11.35 -4.29 2.40
C ARG A 28 -11.63 -2.81 2.68
N PRO A 29 -12.85 -2.39 3.10
CA PRO A 29 -13.12 -0.99 3.43
C PRO A 29 -12.34 -0.47 4.66
N ALA A 30 -12.10 -1.31 5.67
CA ALA A 30 -11.32 -0.92 6.85
C ALA A 30 -9.84 -0.73 6.49
N ALA A 31 -9.28 -1.63 5.67
CA ALA A 31 -7.92 -1.52 5.16
C ALA A 31 -7.75 -0.28 4.26
N GLN A 32 -8.75 0.04 3.43
CA GLN A 32 -8.74 1.24 2.61
C GLN A 32 -8.82 2.52 3.46
N ALA A 33 -9.68 2.55 4.48
CA ALA A 33 -9.79 3.68 5.40
C ALA A 33 -8.47 3.92 6.16
N ALA A 34 -7.81 2.85 6.63
CA ALA A 34 -6.50 2.94 7.29
C ALA A 34 -5.43 3.47 6.33
N LEU A 35 -5.40 3.01 5.08
CA LEU A 35 -4.48 3.52 4.05
C LEU A 35 -4.70 5.01 3.74
N VAL A 36 -5.96 5.45 3.64
CA VAL A 36 -6.30 6.85 3.40
C VAL A 36 -5.93 7.72 4.61
N ALA A 37 -6.18 7.25 5.83
CA ALA A 37 -5.80 7.95 7.05
C ALA A 37 -4.27 8.11 7.15
N MET A 38 -3.50 7.02 6.95
CA MET A 38 -2.04 7.07 6.98
C MET A 38 -1.45 7.96 5.88
N ALA A 39 -2.03 7.92 4.68
CA ALA A 39 -1.62 8.79 3.58
C ALA A 39 -1.84 10.26 3.91
N LYS A 40 -3.00 10.58 4.52
CA LYS A 40 -3.34 11.94 4.96
C LYS A 40 -2.41 12.43 6.08
N GLU A 41 -2.13 11.60 7.09
CA GLU A 41 -1.22 11.96 8.18
C GLU A 41 0.22 12.19 7.71
N ARG A 42 0.68 11.39 6.75
CA ARG A 42 2.03 11.52 6.17
C ARG A 42 2.13 12.55 5.05
N GLY A 43 1.02 13.17 4.65
CA GLY A 43 0.98 14.09 3.50
C GLY A 43 1.40 13.46 2.17
N VAL A 44 1.23 12.15 2.02
CA VAL A 44 1.59 11.39 0.82
C VAL A 44 0.34 10.89 0.10
N THR A 45 0.48 10.50 -1.16
CA THR A 45 -0.62 9.88 -1.90
C THR A 45 -0.87 8.46 -1.40
N VAL A 46 -2.14 8.01 -1.46
CA VAL A 46 -2.54 6.65 -1.04
C VAL A 46 -1.73 5.57 -1.76
N GLY A 47 -1.41 5.78 -3.04
CA GLY A 47 -0.56 4.86 -3.80
C GLY A 47 0.87 4.77 -3.28
N ARG A 48 1.47 5.89 -2.87
CA ARG A 48 2.81 5.91 -2.26
C ARG A 48 2.80 5.27 -0.87
N CYS A 49 1.73 5.47 -0.10
CA CYS A 49 1.57 4.84 1.20
C CYS A 49 1.40 3.31 1.07
N ALA A 50 0.60 2.85 0.11
CA ALA A 50 0.45 1.43 -0.20
C ALA A 50 1.76 0.78 -0.64
N ALA A 51 2.54 1.44 -1.50
CA ALA A 51 3.86 0.94 -1.91
C ALA A 51 4.83 0.77 -0.72
N LEU A 52 4.82 1.70 0.24
CA LEU A 52 5.63 1.58 1.45
C LEU A 52 5.17 0.43 2.35
N VAL A 53 3.86 0.20 2.47
CA VAL A 53 3.31 -0.92 3.24
C VAL A 53 3.67 -2.26 2.59
N VAL A 54 3.54 -2.38 1.27
CA VAL A 54 3.92 -3.60 0.53
C VAL A 54 5.43 -3.86 0.67
N ALA A 55 6.28 -2.85 0.51
CA ALA A 55 7.73 -3.00 0.68
C ALA A 55 8.12 -3.41 2.12
N ALA A 56 7.41 -2.90 3.14
CA ALA A 56 7.63 -3.27 4.54
C ALA A 56 7.16 -4.70 4.86
N VAL A 57 6.13 -5.21 4.18
CA VAL A 57 5.68 -6.60 4.29
C VAL A 57 6.64 -7.55 3.59
N ASP A 58 7.05 -7.22 2.36
CA ASP A 58 8.00 -8.02 1.56
C ASP A 58 9.34 -8.20 2.30
N GLY A 59 9.89 -7.12 2.87
CA GLY A 59 11.11 -7.18 3.68
C GLY A 59 10.98 -7.87 5.04
N ARG A 60 9.76 -8.20 5.52
CA ARG A 60 9.53 -8.98 6.76
C ARG A 60 9.47 -10.49 6.48
N VAL A 61 9.20 -10.89 5.25
CA VAL A 61 9.03 -12.30 4.84
C VAL A 61 10.37 -12.95 4.42
N GLY A 62 11.45 -12.15 4.32
CA GLY A 62 12.81 -12.61 4.02
C GLY A 62 13.63 -13.04 5.23
#